data_AF-A0A3Q0CCI1-F1
#
_entry.id   AF-A0A3Q0CCI1-F1
#
_cell.length_a   1.000
_cell.length_b   1.000
_cell.length_c   1.000
_cell.angle_alpha   90.00
_cell.angle_beta   90.00
_cell.angle_gamma   90.00
#
_symmetry.space_group_name_H-M   'P 1'
#
loop_
_entity.id
_entity.type
_entity.pdbx_description
1 polymer ?
#
loop_
_entity_poly.entity_id
_entity_poly.type
_entity_poly.pdbx_seq_one_letter_code
_entity_poly.pdbx_strand_id
1 'polypeptide(L)'
;MEPRRVTPGPPSQDSAGSAGSAAELVYHLAGALGTELQALARRFGPDAAAGLVPLVVRALELLEKAAVGPAPDSLQVSAQQAELELRRLREENQRLRGELSSGPQEERALLRQLKEVTDRQRDELRAHSRDLKRRSQETEALQEQLQRLLLVNSELRHKLAAVQTQLRAAQDRERERQIALDGSRQLAEEQSLEPEEATPDDRVRAGAESGFIPELTTSSTWWAWPACAMQYEKVDTLQQPGRPPEAVQCGFSREELKQILQERNELKANVFLLKEELAYFQRELLTDHRVPGLLLEAMKVAVKKQRKKIKAKMLGTPEEAEGSDDEDDSWLLLSNDKEDAPLVPGSRIQNFFSLWYRGETEAPEAETSSTAPSNLQEGEAAPQHPHLEPVGSLPAPDS
;
A
#
# COMPACT_ATOMS: atom_id res chain seq x y z
N MET A 1 -55.08 -30.70 5.44
CA MET A 1 -55.05 -31.97 4.68
C MET A 1 -53.60 -32.44 4.66
N GLU A 2 -53.19 -33.16 5.70
CA GLU A 2 -51.90 -33.85 5.77
C GLU A 2 -52.16 -35.37 5.77
N PRO A 3 -51.42 -36.18 5.02
CA PRO A 3 -51.64 -37.62 5.02
C PRO A 3 -51.02 -38.25 6.29
N ARG A 4 -51.88 -38.79 7.17
CA ARG A 4 -51.51 -39.70 8.26
C ARG A 4 -50.80 -40.92 7.67
N ARG A 5 -49.52 -41.11 8.02
CA ARG A 5 -48.82 -42.38 7.77
C ARG A 5 -49.38 -43.45 8.71
N VAL A 6 -49.98 -44.47 8.10
CA VAL A 6 -50.40 -45.72 8.72
C VAL A 6 -49.14 -46.53 9.04
N THR A 7 -48.96 -46.88 10.30
CA THR A 7 -47.98 -47.89 10.74
C THR A 7 -48.54 -49.28 10.46
N PRO A 8 -47.84 -50.18 9.76
CA PRO A 8 -48.26 -51.58 9.69
C PRO A 8 -47.82 -52.31 10.98
N GLY A 9 -48.79 -52.88 11.69
CA GLY A 9 -48.55 -53.80 12.80
C GLY A 9 -47.97 -55.14 12.29
N PRO A 10 -47.29 -55.90 13.15
CA PRO A 10 -46.67 -57.17 12.77
C PRO A 10 -47.73 -58.26 12.54
N PRO A 11 -47.50 -59.19 11.59
CA PRO A 11 -48.38 -60.35 11.44
C PRO A 11 -48.14 -61.33 12.60
N SER A 12 -49.18 -61.51 13.41
CA SER A 12 -49.34 -62.64 14.33
C SER A 12 -49.47 -63.92 13.50
N GLN A 13 -48.43 -64.75 13.51
CA GLN A 13 -48.42 -66.05 12.89
C GLN A 13 -48.47 -67.12 13.99
N ASP A 14 -49.69 -67.41 14.44
CA ASP A 14 -50.01 -68.59 15.23
C ASP A 14 -50.05 -69.80 14.29
N SER A 15 -49.05 -70.67 14.37
CA SER A 15 -49.20 -72.09 14.02
C SER A 15 -48.27 -72.92 14.88
N ALA A 16 -48.80 -73.36 16.02
CA ALA A 16 -48.24 -74.39 16.85
C ALA A 16 -48.29 -75.74 16.11
N GLY A 17 -47.14 -76.19 15.65
CA GLY A 17 -46.93 -77.52 15.10
C GLY A 17 -45.48 -77.91 15.33
N SER A 18 -45.18 -78.35 16.56
CA SER A 18 -43.95 -79.04 16.99
C SER A 18 -42.73 -78.83 16.07
N ALA A 19 -42.26 -77.60 15.96
CA ALA A 19 -40.99 -77.31 15.31
C ALA A 19 -39.89 -77.67 16.30
N GLY A 20 -39.52 -78.95 16.32
CA GLY A 20 -38.23 -79.34 16.90
C GLY A 20 -37.14 -78.55 16.18
N SER A 21 -36.08 -78.15 16.89
CA SER A 21 -34.98 -77.39 16.30
C SER A 21 -34.50 -78.07 14.99
N ALA A 22 -33.95 -77.31 14.05
CA ALA A 22 -33.45 -77.89 12.79
C ALA A 22 -32.46 -79.05 13.05
N ALA A 23 -31.74 -79.01 14.18
CA ALA A 23 -30.91 -80.10 14.68
C ALA A 23 -31.72 -81.35 15.09
N GLU A 24 -32.84 -81.20 15.82
CA GLU A 24 -33.73 -82.32 16.18
C GLU A 24 -34.28 -83.04 14.95
N LEU A 25 -34.62 -82.32 13.88
CA LEU A 25 -35.04 -82.91 12.61
C LEU A 25 -33.91 -83.74 11.96
N VAL A 26 -32.65 -83.29 12.05
CA VAL A 26 -31.48 -84.05 11.58
C VAL A 26 -31.28 -85.32 12.41
N TYR A 27 -31.50 -85.28 13.72
CA TYR A 27 -31.43 -86.47 14.59
C TYR A 27 -32.55 -87.48 14.30
N HIS A 28 -33.77 -87.03 14.05
CA HIS A 28 -34.87 -87.91 13.62
C HIS A 28 -34.58 -88.56 12.26
N LEU A 29 -34.05 -87.80 11.30
CA LEU A 29 -33.63 -88.31 10.00
C LEU A 29 -32.50 -89.35 10.13
N ALA A 30 -31.51 -89.10 11.00
CA ALA A 30 -30.43 -90.03 11.29
C ALA A 30 -30.96 -91.38 11.83
N GLY A 31 -31.95 -91.33 12.73
CA GLY A 31 -32.62 -92.53 13.25
C GLY A 31 -33.34 -93.33 12.15
N ALA A 32 -34.11 -92.66 11.30
CA ALA A 32 -34.80 -93.29 10.17
C ALA A 32 -33.80 -93.93 9.18
N LEU A 33 -32.77 -93.20 8.78
CA LEU A 33 -31.71 -93.69 7.90
C LEU A 33 -30.95 -94.87 8.52
N GLY A 34 -30.71 -94.86 9.83
CA GLY A 34 -30.09 -95.98 10.55
C GLY A 34 -30.89 -97.28 10.44
N THR A 35 -32.22 -97.20 10.55
CA THR A 35 -33.10 -98.38 10.41
C THR A 35 -33.11 -98.94 8.99
N GLU A 36 -33.10 -98.06 7.97
CA GLU A 36 -33.03 -98.45 6.55
C GLU A 36 -31.67 -99.07 6.19
N LEU A 37 -30.57 -98.50 6.69
CA LEU A 37 -29.22 -99.06 6.52
C LEU A 37 -29.09 -100.44 7.18
N GLN A 38 -29.75 -100.65 8.33
CA GLN A 38 -29.78 -101.96 8.99
C GLN A 38 -30.64 -102.97 8.24
N ALA A 39 -31.75 -102.55 7.63
CA ALA A 39 -32.54 -103.38 6.73
C ALA A 39 -31.75 -103.76 5.47
N LEU A 40 -30.96 -102.84 4.92
CA LEU A 40 -30.08 -103.08 3.77
C LEU A 40 -28.96 -104.08 4.11
N ALA A 41 -28.34 -103.94 5.28
CA ALA A 41 -27.34 -104.90 5.79
C ALA A 41 -27.92 -106.32 5.96
N ARG A 42 -29.18 -106.44 6.40
CA ARG A 42 -29.89 -107.74 6.53
C ARG A 42 -30.18 -108.39 5.17
N ARG A 43 -30.41 -107.60 4.12
CA ARG A 43 -30.82 -108.09 2.79
C ARG A 43 -29.64 -108.39 1.86
N PHE A 44 -28.57 -107.60 1.94
CA PHE A 44 -27.44 -107.66 1.00
C PHE A 44 -26.10 -107.98 1.68
N GLY A 45 -26.11 -108.28 2.97
CA GLY A 45 -24.91 -108.57 3.76
C GLY A 45 -24.28 -107.31 4.37
N PRO A 46 -23.45 -107.48 5.42
CA PRO A 46 -22.86 -106.36 6.14
C PRO A 46 -21.86 -105.55 5.28
N ASP A 47 -21.19 -106.20 4.33
CA ASP A 47 -20.18 -105.57 3.47
C ASP A 47 -20.77 -104.50 2.54
N ALA A 48 -22.02 -104.69 2.10
CA ALA A 48 -22.74 -103.71 1.27
C ALA A 48 -23.12 -102.44 2.05
N ALA A 49 -23.40 -102.56 3.36
CA ALA A 49 -23.73 -101.42 4.22
C ALA A 49 -22.47 -100.72 4.77
N ALA A 50 -21.37 -101.47 4.99
CA ALA A 50 -20.14 -100.97 5.59
C ALA A 50 -19.52 -99.77 4.87
N GLY A 51 -19.61 -99.72 3.53
CA GLY A 51 -19.09 -98.60 2.73
C GLY A 51 -20.00 -97.35 2.71
N LEU A 52 -21.32 -97.53 2.88
CA LEU A 52 -22.31 -96.45 2.76
C LEU A 52 -22.50 -95.69 4.09
N VAL A 53 -22.44 -96.41 5.22
CA VAL A 53 -22.64 -95.83 6.56
C VAL A 53 -21.74 -94.61 6.82
N PRO A 54 -20.41 -94.62 6.55
CA PRO A 54 -19.56 -93.46 6.79
C PRO A 54 -19.92 -92.23 5.94
N LEU A 55 -20.43 -92.43 4.71
CA LEU A 55 -20.85 -91.34 3.83
C LEU A 55 -22.14 -90.68 4.33
N VAL A 56 -23.10 -91.49 4.78
CA VAL A 56 -24.36 -91.01 5.36
C VAL A 56 -24.10 -90.26 6.66
N VAL A 57 -23.24 -90.80 7.53
CA VAL A 57 -22.83 -90.12 8.77
C VAL A 57 -22.18 -88.77 8.45
N ARG A 58 -21.24 -88.70 7.51
CA ARG A 58 -20.60 -87.44 7.13
C ARG A 58 -21.56 -86.42 6.52
N ALA A 59 -22.56 -86.86 5.76
CA ALA A 59 -23.61 -85.97 5.24
C ALA A 59 -24.51 -85.43 6.36
N LEU A 60 -24.89 -86.27 7.32
CA LEU A 60 -25.66 -85.88 8.50
C LEU A 60 -24.89 -84.93 9.42
N GLU A 61 -23.58 -85.13 9.60
CA GLU A 61 -22.70 -84.21 10.36
C GLU A 61 -22.62 -82.82 9.71
N LEU A 62 -22.57 -82.74 8.37
CA LEU A 62 -22.57 -81.46 7.65
C LEU A 62 -23.93 -80.74 7.75
N LEU A 63 -25.01 -81.51 7.69
CA LEU A 63 -26.38 -81.01 7.89
C LEU A 63 -26.59 -80.50 9.31
N GLU A 64 -26.08 -81.22 10.32
CA GLU A 64 -26.14 -80.79 11.72
C GLU A 64 -25.38 -79.48 11.92
N LYS A 65 -24.15 -79.36 11.39
CA LYS A 65 -23.36 -78.12 11.46
C LYS A 65 -24.07 -76.93 10.81
N ALA A 66 -24.75 -77.15 9.68
CA ALA A 66 -25.52 -76.11 9.00
C ALA A 66 -26.82 -75.75 9.75
N ALA A 67 -27.47 -76.74 10.36
CA ALA A 67 -28.73 -76.57 11.10
C ALA A 67 -28.54 -75.92 12.48
N VAL A 68 -27.42 -76.20 13.15
CA VAL A 68 -27.02 -75.55 14.41
C VAL A 68 -26.56 -74.12 14.17
N GLY A 69 -26.08 -73.80 12.96
CA GLY A 69 -25.59 -72.47 12.58
C GLY A 69 -24.28 -72.10 13.29
N PRO A 70 -23.67 -70.95 12.94
CA PRO A 70 -22.57 -70.41 13.73
C PRO A 70 -23.05 -70.15 15.16
N ALA A 71 -22.20 -70.44 16.15
CA ALA A 71 -22.56 -70.35 17.56
C ALA A 71 -23.27 -69.01 17.88
N PRO A 72 -24.36 -69.03 18.65
CA PRO A 72 -25.18 -67.85 18.91
C PRO A 72 -24.33 -66.69 19.47
N ASP A 73 -23.32 -67.00 20.27
CA ASP A 73 -22.41 -66.02 20.86
C ASP A 73 -21.58 -65.27 19.80
N SER A 74 -21.19 -65.93 18.70
CA SER A 74 -20.40 -65.31 17.63
C SER A 74 -21.26 -64.39 16.75
N LEU A 75 -22.50 -64.78 16.47
CA LEU A 75 -23.48 -63.92 15.81
C LEU A 75 -23.89 -62.74 16.70
N GLN A 76 -24.05 -62.97 17.99
CA GLN A 76 -24.43 -61.93 18.94
C GLN A 76 -23.32 -60.90 19.12
N VAL A 77 -22.06 -61.33 19.17
CA VAL A 77 -20.90 -60.42 19.21
C VAL A 77 -20.80 -59.58 17.93
N SER A 78 -20.99 -60.18 16.75
CA SER A 78 -20.96 -59.43 15.48
C SER A 78 -22.15 -58.45 15.35
N ALA A 79 -23.34 -58.84 15.83
CA ALA A 79 -24.50 -57.95 15.90
C ALA A 79 -24.27 -56.77 16.85
N GLN A 80 -23.70 -57.01 18.03
CA GLN A 80 -23.34 -55.97 18.99
C GLN A 80 -22.28 -55.01 18.44
N GLN A 81 -21.27 -55.53 17.73
CA GLN A 81 -20.28 -54.70 17.05
C GLN A 81 -20.93 -53.81 15.98
N ALA A 82 -21.81 -54.36 15.15
CA ALA A 82 -22.55 -53.59 14.15
C ALA A 82 -23.46 -52.52 14.78
N GLU A 83 -24.08 -52.80 15.93
CA GLU A 83 -24.88 -51.81 16.67
C GLU A 83 -24.04 -50.64 17.19
N LEU A 84 -22.84 -50.92 17.72
CA LEU A 84 -21.92 -49.89 18.18
C LEU A 84 -21.42 -49.01 17.01
N GLU A 85 -21.10 -49.62 15.88
CA GLU A 85 -20.73 -48.88 14.67
C GLU A 85 -21.87 -48.00 14.17
N LEU A 86 -23.11 -48.51 14.16
CA LEU A 86 -24.29 -47.73 13.82
C LEU A 86 -24.52 -46.56 14.77
N ARG A 87 -24.26 -46.73 16.07
CA ARG A 87 -24.34 -45.62 17.04
C ARG A 87 -23.28 -44.56 16.76
N ARG A 88 -22.03 -44.98 16.54
CA ARG A 88 -20.92 -44.08 16.19
C ARG A 88 -21.23 -43.28 14.90
N LEU A 89 -21.68 -43.94 13.85
CA LEU A 89 -22.02 -43.29 12.57
C LEU A 89 -23.21 -42.34 12.70
N ARG A 90 -24.17 -42.62 13.60
CA ARG A 90 -25.30 -41.72 13.89
C ARG A 90 -24.85 -40.47 14.62
N GLU A 91 -23.96 -40.60 15.60
CA GLU A 91 -23.37 -39.47 16.31
C GLU A 91 -22.54 -38.60 15.37
N GLU A 92 -21.73 -39.22 14.51
CA GLU A 92 -20.95 -38.53 13.48
C GLU A 92 -21.85 -37.81 12.47
N ASN A 93 -22.92 -38.45 12.01
CA ASN A 93 -23.92 -37.79 11.15
C ASN A 93 -24.61 -36.61 11.83
N GLN A 94 -24.90 -36.69 13.13
CA GLN A 94 -25.47 -35.57 13.87
C GLN A 94 -24.48 -34.40 13.97
N ARG A 95 -23.19 -34.69 14.22
CA ARG A 95 -22.12 -33.68 14.25
C ARG A 95 -21.98 -32.99 12.88
N LEU A 96 -21.84 -33.78 11.81
CA LEU A 96 -21.71 -33.26 10.45
C LEU A 96 -22.94 -32.43 10.03
N ARG A 97 -24.15 -32.83 10.43
CA ARG A 97 -25.37 -32.03 10.20
C ARG A 97 -25.35 -30.71 10.97
N GLY A 98 -24.81 -30.70 12.19
CA GLY A 98 -24.60 -29.48 12.97
C GLY A 98 -23.65 -28.53 12.25
N GLU A 99 -22.49 -29.01 11.82
CA GLU A 99 -21.48 -28.24 11.08
C GLU A 99 -22.01 -27.71 9.73
N LEU A 100 -22.75 -28.55 8.99
CA LEU A 100 -23.42 -28.15 7.75
C LEU A 100 -24.52 -27.09 8.00
N SER A 101 -25.12 -27.06 9.19
CA SER A 101 -26.13 -26.07 9.55
C SER A 101 -25.54 -24.74 10.06
N SER A 102 -24.35 -24.79 10.69
CA SER A 102 -23.64 -23.59 11.17
C SER A 102 -22.94 -22.83 10.04
N GLY A 103 -22.39 -23.52 9.04
CA GLY A 103 -21.74 -22.89 7.89
C GLY A 103 -22.60 -21.81 7.19
N PRO A 104 -23.85 -22.10 6.80
CA PRO A 104 -24.76 -21.09 6.23
C PRO A 104 -25.08 -19.94 7.18
N GLN A 105 -25.06 -20.16 8.49
CA GLN A 105 -25.32 -19.12 9.48
C GLN A 105 -24.12 -18.18 9.64
N GLU A 106 -22.91 -18.72 9.62
CA GLU A 106 -21.65 -17.98 9.62
C GLU A 106 -21.51 -17.17 8.33
N GLU A 107 -21.78 -17.77 7.17
CA GLU A 107 -21.78 -17.07 5.88
C GLU A 107 -22.79 -15.91 5.87
N ARG A 108 -24.00 -16.12 6.39
CA ARG A 108 -25.00 -15.04 6.54
C ARG A 108 -24.54 -13.94 7.49
N ALA A 109 -23.79 -14.27 8.54
CA ALA A 109 -23.23 -13.28 9.46
C ALA A 109 -22.13 -12.44 8.78
N LEU A 110 -21.22 -13.10 8.05
CA LEU A 110 -20.18 -12.44 7.25
C LEU A 110 -20.79 -11.53 6.18
N LEU A 111 -21.82 -11.99 5.47
CA LEU A 111 -22.53 -11.18 4.47
C LEU A 111 -23.20 -9.95 5.09
N ARG A 112 -23.74 -10.05 6.32
CA ARG A 112 -24.26 -8.89 7.04
C ARG A 112 -23.15 -7.91 7.40
N GLN A 113 -22.02 -8.40 7.92
CA GLN A 113 -20.87 -7.54 8.24
C GLN A 113 -20.33 -6.83 6.99
N LEU A 114 -20.17 -7.55 5.88
CA LEU A 114 -19.75 -6.97 4.60
C LEU A 114 -20.75 -5.93 4.10
N LYS A 115 -22.06 -6.20 4.22
CA LYS A 115 -23.09 -5.22 3.88
C LYS A 115 -22.98 -3.97 4.74
N GLU A 116 -22.83 -4.12 6.06
CA GLU A 116 -22.68 -2.97 6.96
C GLU A 116 -21.45 -2.14 6.63
N VAL A 117 -20.30 -2.76 6.39
CA VAL A 117 -19.08 -2.05 5.98
C VAL A 117 -19.29 -1.34 4.64
N THR A 118 -19.92 -2.01 3.67
CA THR A 118 -20.25 -1.40 2.37
C THR A 118 -21.19 -0.21 2.52
N ASP A 119 -22.21 -0.31 3.38
CA ASP A 119 -23.17 0.77 3.60
C ASP A 119 -22.51 1.94 4.35
N ARG A 120 -21.63 1.68 5.34
CA ARG A 120 -20.79 2.71 5.98
C ARG A 120 -19.91 3.44 4.97
N GLN A 121 -19.17 2.70 4.13
CA GLN A 121 -18.33 3.28 3.09
C GLN A 121 -19.14 4.12 2.08
N ARG A 122 -20.35 3.70 1.72
CA ARG A 122 -21.24 4.49 0.86
C ARG A 122 -21.66 5.79 1.54
N ASP A 123 -21.97 5.76 2.82
CA ASP A 123 -22.38 6.95 3.57
C ASP A 123 -21.20 7.91 3.80
N GLU A 124 -20.00 7.39 4.05
CA GLU A 124 -18.75 8.17 4.09
C GLU A 124 -18.47 8.84 2.74
N LEU A 125 -18.58 8.11 1.63
CA LEU A 125 -18.43 8.68 0.28
C LEU A 125 -19.47 9.78 0.00
N ARG A 126 -20.71 9.60 0.47
CA ARG A 126 -21.76 10.63 0.35
C ARG A 126 -21.43 11.85 1.20
N ALA A 127 -20.90 11.68 2.42
CA ALA A 127 -20.47 12.77 3.28
C ALA A 127 -19.31 13.54 2.64
N HIS A 128 -18.25 12.86 2.21
CA HIS A 128 -17.13 13.46 1.50
C HIS A 128 -17.55 14.19 0.22
N SER A 129 -18.51 13.63 -0.53
CA SER A 129 -19.06 14.30 -1.72
C SER A 129 -19.78 15.61 -1.38
N ARG A 130 -20.45 15.70 -0.23
CA ARG A 130 -21.08 16.95 0.24
C ARG A 130 -20.02 17.94 0.70
N ASP A 131 -19.00 17.49 1.40
CA ASP A 131 -17.89 18.34 1.86
C ASP A 131 -17.11 18.92 0.68
N LEU A 132 -16.82 18.10 -0.34
CA LEU A 132 -16.17 18.56 -1.57
C LEU A 132 -17.01 19.63 -2.29
N LYS A 133 -18.34 19.43 -2.39
CA LYS A 133 -19.23 20.44 -2.97
C LYS A 133 -19.27 21.73 -2.15
N ARG A 134 -19.24 21.64 -0.83
CA ARG A 134 -19.19 22.82 0.04
C ARG A 134 -17.87 23.58 -0.16
N ARG A 135 -16.74 22.86 -0.16
CA ARG A 135 -15.42 23.45 -0.41
C ARG A 135 -15.34 24.07 -1.82
N SER A 136 -15.92 23.43 -2.84
CA SER A 136 -15.94 23.99 -4.19
C SER A 136 -16.72 25.31 -4.23
N GLN A 137 -17.90 25.37 -3.59
CA GLN A 137 -18.68 26.61 -3.46
C GLN A 137 -17.91 27.70 -2.70
N GLU A 138 -17.19 27.35 -1.64
CA GLU A 138 -16.33 28.29 -0.90
C GLU A 138 -15.20 28.82 -1.80
N THR A 139 -14.56 27.96 -2.60
CA THR A 139 -13.53 28.40 -3.55
C THR A 139 -14.09 29.29 -4.66
N GLU A 140 -15.27 28.99 -5.18
CA GLU A 140 -15.96 29.83 -6.17
C GLU A 140 -16.30 31.20 -5.58
N ALA A 141 -16.83 31.26 -4.36
CA ALA A 141 -17.13 32.51 -3.67
C ALA A 141 -15.86 33.36 -3.44
N LEU A 142 -14.74 32.74 -3.05
CA LEU A 142 -13.45 33.43 -2.91
C LEU A 142 -12.91 33.93 -4.25
N GLN A 143 -13.07 33.15 -5.32
CA GLN A 143 -12.70 33.57 -6.68
C GLN A 143 -13.51 34.79 -7.13
N GLU A 144 -14.81 34.83 -6.86
CA GLU A 144 -15.64 36.00 -7.14
C GLU A 144 -15.20 37.23 -6.35
N GLN A 145 -14.88 37.06 -5.06
CA GLN A 145 -14.36 38.15 -4.23
C GLN A 145 -13.03 38.69 -4.79
N LEU A 146 -12.13 37.81 -5.19
CA LEU A 146 -10.87 38.20 -5.82
C LEU A 146 -11.11 38.97 -7.13
N GLN A 147 -12.01 38.49 -8.00
CA GLN A 147 -12.36 39.19 -9.24
C GLN A 147 -12.90 40.60 -8.97
N ARG A 148 -13.80 40.76 -7.98
CA ARG A 148 -14.32 42.08 -7.56
C ARG A 148 -13.21 42.99 -7.07
N LEU A 149 -12.28 42.48 -6.25
CA LEU A 149 -11.14 43.26 -5.76
C LEU A 149 -10.18 43.66 -6.89
N LEU A 150 -9.94 42.79 -7.87
CA LEU A 150 -9.13 43.11 -9.04
C LEU A 150 -9.75 44.24 -9.86
N LEU A 151 -11.07 44.23 -10.05
CA LEU A 151 -11.79 45.31 -10.73
C LEU A 151 -11.62 46.64 -9.96
N VAL A 152 -11.89 46.65 -8.65
CA VAL A 152 -11.72 47.85 -7.82
C VAL A 152 -10.26 48.34 -7.83
N ASN A 153 -9.28 47.44 -7.74
CA ASN A 153 -7.87 47.81 -7.79
C ASN A 153 -7.51 48.46 -9.13
N SER A 154 -8.02 47.92 -10.24
CA SER A 154 -7.82 48.51 -11.56
C SER A 154 -8.44 49.92 -11.63
N GLU A 155 -9.66 50.12 -11.14
CA GLU A 155 -10.32 51.43 -11.10
C GLU A 155 -9.53 52.45 -10.27
N LEU A 156 -9.00 52.04 -9.12
CA LEU A 156 -8.17 52.90 -8.28
C LEU A 156 -6.88 53.30 -8.98
N ARG A 157 -6.23 52.38 -9.71
CA ARG A 157 -5.05 52.72 -10.54
C ARG A 157 -5.39 53.71 -11.65
N HIS A 158 -6.52 53.54 -12.32
CA HIS A 158 -6.99 54.49 -13.35
C HIS A 158 -7.28 55.87 -12.74
N LYS A 159 -7.96 55.91 -11.59
CA LYS A 159 -8.22 57.16 -10.85
C LYS A 159 -6.92 57.85 -10.43
N LEU A 160 -5.95 57.09 -9.90
CA LEU A 160 -4.64 57.62 -9.54
C LEU A 160 -3.91 58.19 -10.76
N ALA A 161 -3.91 57.48 -11.89
CA ALA A 161 -3.31 57.95 -13.13
C ALA A 161 -3.98 59.25 -13.63
N ALA A 162 -5.31 59.33 -13.58
CA ALA A 162 -6.06 60.53 -13.96
C ALA A 162 -5.75 61.73 -13.04
N VAL A 163 -5.63 61.51 -11.73
CA VAL A 163 -5.23 62.57 -10.79
C VAL A 163 -3.78 62.99 -11.02
N GLN A 164 -2.87 62.05 -11.29
CA GLN A 164 -1.48 62.35 -11.61
C GLN A 164 -1.33 63.17 -12.91
N THR A 165 -2.11 62.88 -13.96
CA THR A 165 -2.10 63.67 -15.20
C THR A 165 -2.69 65.07 -14.98
N GLN A 166 -3.75 65.18 -14.18
CA GLN A 166 -4.31 66.48 -13.78
C GLN A 166 -3.30 67.32 -13.00
N LEU A 167 -2.56 66.72 -12.05
CA LEU A 167 -1.52 67.40 -11.27
C LEU A 167 -0.40 67.93 -12.17
N ARG A 168 0.09 67.11 -13.11
CA ARG A 168 1.12 67.55 -14.08
C ARG A 168 0.62 68.70 -14.94
N ALA A 169 -0.59 68.60 -15.49
CA ALA A 169 -1.17 69.69 -16.26
C ALA A 169 -1.39 70.98 -15.44
N ALA A 170 -1.66 70.87 -14.14
CA ALA A 170 -1.73 72.04 -13.25
C ALA A 170 -0.34 72.66 -13.03
N GLN A 171 0.69 71.85 -12.79
CA GLN A 171 2.07 72.29 -12.65
C GLN A 171 2.61 72.94 -13.94
N ASP A 172 2.29 72.37 -15.10
CA ASP A 172 2.70 72.92 -16.40
C ASP A 172 2.07 74.29 -16.63
N ARG A 173 0.78 74.46 -16.34
CA ARG A 173 0.12 75.78 -16.38
C ARG A 173 0.73 76.78 -15.40
N GLU A 174 1.18 76.33 -14.22
CA GLU A 174 1.85 77.19 -13.25
C GLU A 174 3.23 77.63 -13.75
N ARG A 175 4.00 76.72 -14.36
CA ARG A 175 5.27 77.04 -15.02
C ARG A 175 5.08 78.01 -16.18
N GLU A 176 4.07 77.79 -17.02
CA GLU A 176 3.73 78.71 -18.12
C GLU A 176 3.40 80.11 -17.60
N ARG A 177 2.64 80.21 -16.50
CA ARG A 177 2.36 81.50 -15.84
C ARG A 177 3.62 82.15 -15.29
N GLN A 178 4.51 81.38 -14.64
CA GLN A 178 5.80 81.89 -14.15
C GLN A 178 6.67 82.41 -15.29
N ILE A 179 6.81 81.64 -16.37
CA ILE A 179 7.54 82.05 -17.58
C ILE A 179 6.93 83.32 -18.19
N ALA A 180 5.60 83.44 -18.25
CA ALA A 180 4.93 84.64 -18.75
C ALA A 180 5.18 85.88 -17.87
N LEU A 181 5.19 85.70 -16.54
CA LEU A 181 5.52 86.76 -15.59
C LEU A 181 7.00 87.19 -15.72
N ASP A 182 7.91 86.22 -15.79
CA ASP A 182 9.35 86.48 -15.96
C ASP A 182 9.65 87.16 -17.31
N GLY A 183 9.01 86.72 -18.40
CA GLY A 183 9.13 87.38 -19.71
C GLY A 183 8.58 88.80 -19.70
N SER A 184 7.46 89.04 -19.01
CA SER A 184 6.91 90.41 -18.84
C SER A 184 7.86 91.30 -18.03
N ARG A 185 8.52 90.74 -17.00
CA ARG A 185 9.54 91.43 -16.20
C ARG A 185 10.78 91.75 -17.03
N GLN A 186 11.29 90.80 -17.82
CA GLN A 186 12.45 91.00 -18.69
C GLN A 186 12.17 92.08 -19.74
N LEU A 187 11.01 92.08 -20.38
CA LEU A 187 10.62 93.14 -21.32
C LEU A 187 10.53 94.52 -20.64
N ALA A 188 10.11 94.58 -19.38
CA ALA A 188 10.09 95.83 -18.61
C ALA A 188 11.50 96.30 -18.19
N GLU A 189 12.40 95.36 -17.87
CA GLU A 189 13.81 95.64 -17.59
C GLU A 189 14.56 96.08 -18.87
N GLU A 190 14.31 95.44 -20.03
CA GLU A 190 14.86 95.80 -21.34
C GLU A 190 14.36 97.16 -21.82
N GLN A 191 13.08 97.49 -21.64
CA GLN A 191 12.56 98.84 -21.96
C GLN A 191 13.09 99.94 -21.02
N SER A 192 13.62 99.56 -19.86
CA SER A 192 14.26 100.48 -18.92
C SER A 192 15.77 100.64 -19.16
N LEU A 193 16.35 99.87 -20.08
CA LEU A 193 17.79 99.85 -20.39
C LEU A 193 18.04 100.06 -21.89
N GLU A 194 18.10 101.34 -22.32
CA GLU A 194 18.86 101.76 -23.50
C GLU A 194 20.36 101.95 -23.10
N PRO A 195 21.32 101.85 -24.04
CA PRO A 195 22.63 101.27 -23.80
C PRO A 195 23.68 102.26 -23.26
N GLU A 196 24.41 101.87 -22.22
CA GLU A 196 25.70 102.47 -21.84
C GLU A 196 26.73 101.36 -21.59
N GLU A 197 27.95 101.64 -22.05
CA GLU A 197 29.06 100.72 -22.27
C GLU A 197 29.74 100.15 -21.01
N ALA A 198 30.52 99.09 -21.29
CA ALA A 198 31.43 98.31 -20.48
C ALA A 198 32.16 98.97 -19.29
N THR A 199 32.41 98.18 -18.24
CA THR A 199 33.76 97.72 -17.86
C THR A 199 33.70 96.60 -16.81
N PRO A 200 34.65 95.64 -16.83
CA PRO A 200 34.75 94.59 -15.83
C PRO A 200 35.73 94.99 -14.73
N ASP A 201 35.38 94.79 -13.46
CA ASP A 201 36.42 94.60 -12.45
C ASP A 201 35.97 93.84 -11.19
N ASP A 202 37.00 93.40 -10.49
CA ASP A 202 37.21 92.19 -9.72
C ASP A 202 36.56 92.06 -8.31
N ARG A 203 36.46 90.77 -7.90
CA ARG A 203 36.77 90.18 -6.58
C ARG A 203 35.82 90.25 -5.35
N VAL A 204 35.45 89.03 -4.94
CA VAL A 204 35.68 88.37 -3.62
C VAL A 204 34.66 88.54 -2.48
N ARG A 205 34.37 87.38 -1.85
CA ARG A 205 34.04 87.08 -0.42
C ARG A 205 32.62 86.48 -0.27
N ALA A 206 32.46 85.17 -0.10
CA ALA A 206 32.69 84.33 1.10
C ALA A 206 31.72 84.61 2.27
N GLY A 207 31.17 83.51 2.81
CA GLY A 207 30.42 83.44 4.08
C GLY A 207 28.91 83.38 3.86
N ALA A 208 28.28 82.20 3.94
CA ALA A 208 27.74 81.61 5.18
C ALA A 208 26.40 82.32 5.55
N GLU A 209 25.32 81.65 5.93
CA GLU A 209 25.16 80.71 7.03
C GLU A 209 23.75 80.08 6.98
N SER A 210 23.61 78.96 7.71
CA SER A 210 22.43 78.56 8.49
C SER A 210 21.15 78.12 7.76
N GLY A 211 20.58 76.95 8.05
CA GLY A 211 20.97 76.03 9.11
C GLY A 211 20.03 74.83 9.27
N PHE A 212 20.48 73.98 10.19
CA PHE A 212 19.69 73.13 11.08
C PHE A 212 18.82 71.99 10.50
N ILE A 213 19.42 70.80 10.55
CA ILE A 213 18.86 69.48 10.92
C ILE A 213 18.30 69.60 12.38
N PRO A 214 17.34 68.80 12.95
CA PRO A 214 17.17 67.37 12.69
C PRO A 214 15.79 66.70 12.91
N GLU A 215 15.73 65.42 12.48
CA GLU A 215 15.04 64.28 13.13
C GLU A 215 13.49 64.31 13.26
N LEU A 216 12.72 63.22 13.31
CA LEU A 216 12.97 61.80 13.59
C LEU A 216 11.97 60.95 12.79
N THR A 217 12.44 59.74 12.52
CA THR A 217 11.75 58.46 12.34
C THR A 217 10.26 58.38 12.72
N THR A 218 9.47 57.73 11.85
CA THR A 218 8.57 56.62 12.25
C THR A 218 8.09 55.91 10.99
N SER A 219 8.57 54.69 10.78
CA SER A 219 7.71 53.51 10.85
C SER A 219 6.61 53.46 9.78
N SER A 220 6.94 52.90 8.62
CA SER A 220 6.19 51.75 8.12
C SER A 220 6.97 51.11 6.97
N THR A 221 7.79 50.11 7.34
CA THR A 221 7.75 48.82 6.65
C THR A 221 6.30 48.52 6.30
N TRP A 222 5.98 48.05 5.08
CA TRP A 222 4.79 47.26 4.67
C TRP A 222 4.58 47.23 3.14
N TRP A 223 5.63 47.37 2.33
CA TRP A 223 5.54 47.04 0.90
C TRP A 223 6.76 46.23 0.46
N ALA A 224 6.86 45.00 0.98
CA ALA A 224 7.72 43.98 0.41
C ALA A 224 6.85 43.03 -0.42
N TRP A 225 6.81 43.23 -1.74
CA TRP A 225 6.96 42.12 -2.67
C TRP A 225 7.50 42.60 -4.05
N PRO A 226 8.47 41.90 -4.65
CA PRO A 226 9.28 42.43 -5.74
C PRO A 226 8.83 41.93 -7.12
N ALA A 227 8.70 42.86 -8.07
CA ALA A 227 8.76 42.56 -9.49
C ALA A 227 9.26 43.77 -10.28
N CYS A 228 10.55 43.69 -10.65
CA CYS A 228 11.19 44.32 -11.80
C CYS A 228 10.95 45.82 -12.05
N ALA A 229 11.92 46.63 -11.63
CA ALA A 229 12.41 47.70 -12.48
C ALA A 229 13.92 47.86 -12.26
N MET A 230 14.68 47.55 -13.31
CA MET A 230 16.10 47.87 -13.41
C MET A 230 16.32 49.35 -13.06
N GLN A 231 17.08 49.62 -12.01
CA GLN A 231 17.73 50.92 -11.83
C GLN A 231 19.23 50.65 -11.85
N TYR A 232 19.84 51.09 -12.95
CA TYR A 232 21.27 51.37 -13.00
C TYR A 232 21.59 52.40 -11.91
N GLU A 233 22.26 51.97 -10.85
CA GLU A 233 22.91 52.89 -9.92
C GLU A 233 24.16 53.48 -10.59
N LYS A 234 24.07 54.77 -10.92
CA LYS A 234 25.21 55.61 -11.19
C LYS A 234 25.87 55.94 -9.85
N VAL A 235 26.89 55.18 -9.48
CA VAL A 235 27.78 55.53 -8.36
C VAL A 235 28.88 56.42 -8.92
N ASP A 236 28.85 57.70 -8.53
CA ASP A 236 29.96 58.63 -8.69
C ASP A 236 31.13 58.19 -7.77
N THR A 237 32.20 57.68 -8.36
CA THR A 237 33.53 57.66 -7.74
C THR A 237 34.48 58.49 -8.58
N LEU A 238 34.99 59.56 -7.99
CA LEU A 238 36.08 60.39 -8.49
C LEU A 238 37.32 59.53 -8.85
N GLN A 239 37.55 59.40 -10.15
CA GLN A 239 38.83 59.57 -10.85
C GLN A 239 40.07 58.77 -10.38
N GLN A 240 40.41 57.70 -11.13
CA GLN A 240 41.78 57.43 -11.63
C GLN A 240 41.72 56.71 -13.00
N PRO A 241 42.62 57.00 -13.96
CA PRO A 241 42.56 56.45 -15.31
C PRO A 241 43.39 55.16 -15.42
N GLY A 242 42.74 54.02 -15.70
CA GLY A 242 43.45 52.81 -16.07
C GLY A 242 42.67 51.50 -15.96
N ARG A 243 41.95 51.16 -17.05
CA ARG A 243 41.46 49.81 -17.44
C ARG A 243 40.23 49.27 -16.66
N PRO A 244 39.08 48.98 -17.32
CA PRO A 244 37.90 48.43 -16.66
C PRO A 244 38.03 46.91 -16.42
N PRO A 245 37.49 46.36 -15.31
CA PRO A 245 37.21 44.94 -15.18
C PRO A 245 36.04 44.57 -16.09
N GLU A 246 36.15 43.42 -16.78
CA GLU A 246 35.10 42.82 -17.59
C GLU A 246 33.87 42.47 -16.72
N ALA A 247 33.03 43.46 -16.45
CA ALA A 247 31.66 43.20 -16.08
C ALA A 247 31.02 42.49 -17.27
N VAL A 248 30.70 41.22 -17.11
CA VAL A 248 29.87 40.46 -18.06
C VAL A 248 28.50 41.16 -18.08
N GLN A 249 28.38 42.18 -18.93
CA GLN A 249 27.11 42.78 -19.28
C GLN A 249 26.35 41.71 -20.04
N CYS A 250 25.36 41.09 -19.38
CA CYS A 250 24.44 40.17 -20.03
C CYS A 250 23.67 40.92 -21.13
N GLY A 251 24.13 40.79 -22.37
CA GLY A 251 23.56 41.44 -23.55
C GLY A 251 22.34 40.71 -24.08
N PHE A 252 21.30 40.53 -23.26
CA PHE A 252 20.04 39.99 -23.75
C PHE A 252 19.17 41.10 -24.34
N SER A 253 18.60 40.85 -25.52
CA SER A 253 17.55 41.73 -26.06
C SER A 253 16.28 41.65 -25.21
N ARG A 254 15.42 42.68 -25.27
CA ARG A 254 14.17 42.71 -24.49
C ARG A 254 13.24 41.57 -24.86
N GLU A 255 13.29 41.14 -26.12
CA GLU A 255 12.53 40.03 -26.69
C GLU A 255 13.07 38.69 -26.18
N GLU A 256 14.39 38.49 -26.18
CA GLU A 256 15.03 37.31 -25.58
C GLU A 256 14.70 37.18 -24.09
N LEU A 257 14.72 38.29 -23.33
CA LEU A 257 14.38 38.25 -21.91
C LEU A 257 12.91 37.84 -21.68
N LYS A 258 11.99 38.28 -22.55
CA LYS A 258 10.59 37.82 -22.48
C LYS A 258 10.47 36.33 -22.77
N GLN A 259 11.19 35.83 -23.77
CA GLN A 259 11.23 34.40 -24.11
C GLN A 259 11.80 33.58 -22.96
N ILE A 260 12.96 33.96 -22.41
CA ILE A 260 13.59 33.28 -21.25
C ILE A 260 12.64 33.26 -20.05
N LEU A 261 11.93 34.36 -19.77
CA LEU A 261 10.96 34.43 -18.68
C LEU A 261 9.76 33.51 -18.92
N GLN A 262 9.28 33.43 -20.16
CA GLN A 262 8.20 32.51 -20.54
C GLN A 262 8.65 31.05 -20.38
N GLU A 263 9.78 30.67 -20.97
CA GLU A 263 10.34 29.32 -20.84
C GLU A 263 10.61 28.96 -19.38
N ARG A 264 11.10 29.91 -18.57
CA ARG A 264 11.29 29.70 -17.12
C ARG A 264 9.96 29.43 -16.42
N ASN A 265 8.88 30.12 -16.78
CA ASN A 265 7.56 29.87 -16.23
C ASN A 265 7.03 28.49 -16.65
N GLU A 266 7.20 28.11 -17.90
CA GLU A 266 6.81 26.80 -18.43
C GLU A 266 7.58 25.67 -17.75
N LEU A 267 8.91 25.79 -17.63
CA LEU A 267 9.74 24.84 -16.90
C LEU A 267 9.36 24.76 -15.42
N LYS A 268 8.99 25.88 -14.79
CA LYS A 268 8.50 25.88 -13.41
C LYS A 268 7.18 25.09 -13.28
N ALA A 269 6.26 25.24 -14.23
CA ALA A 269 5.02 24.46 -14.28
C ALA A 269 5.33 22.96 -14.51
N ASN A 270 6.21 22.64 -15.45
CA ASN A 270 6.60 21.25 -15.74
C ASN A 270 7.28 20.57 -14.54
N VAL A 271 8.18 21.27 -13.83
CA VAL A 271 8.80 20.74 -12.60
C VAL A 271 7.76 20.50 -11.50
N PHE A 272 6.73 21.34 -11.42
CA PHE A 272 5.63 21.12 -10.48
C PHE A 272 4.82 19.86 -10.85
N LEU A 273 4.39 19.72 -12.10
CA LEU A 273 3.64 18.55 -12.58
C LEU A 273 4.45 17.25 -12.40
N LEU A 274 5.73 17.25 -12.78
CA LEU A 274 6.60 16.09 -12.61
C LEU A 274 6.81 15.69 -11.14
N LYS A 275 6.78 16.65 -10.20
CA LYS A 275 6.81 16.34 -8.77
C LYS A 275 5.51 15.65 -8.32
N GLU A 276 4.37 16.08 -8.83
CA GLU A 276 3.08 15.47 -8.55
C GLU A 276 2.98 14.05 -9.13
N GLU A 277 3.35 13.86 -10.40
CA GLU A 277 3.41 12.54 -11.05
C GLU A 277 4.35 11.58 -10.31
N LEU A 278 5.53 12.06 -9.91
CA LEU A 278 6.48 11.27 -9.13
C LEU A 278 5.91 10.88 -7.76
N ALA A 279 5.20 11.79 -7.09
CA ALA A 279 4.50 11.48 -5.85
C ALA A 279 3.34 10.48 -6.05
N TYR A 280 2.61 10.60 -7.17
CA TYR A 280 1.56 9.65 -7.56
C TYR A 280 2.11 8.24 -7.70
N PHE A 281 3.16 8.05 -8.51
CA PHE A 281 3.77 6.73 -8.67
C PHE A 281 4.34 6.19 -7.36
N GLN A 282 4.98 7.03 -6.54
CA GLN A 282 5.48 6.60 -5.23
C GLN A 282 4.38 6.09 -4.30
N ARG A 283 3.19 6.70 -4.32
CA ARG A 283 2.04 6.20 -3.56
C ARG A 283 1.51 4.90 -4.17
N GLU A 284 1.37 4.85 -5.49
CA GLU A 284 0.89 3.65 -6.22
C GLU A 284 1.76 2.42 -5.94
N LEU A 285 3.09 2.59 -5.88
CA LEU A 285 4.03 1.52 -5.53
C LEU A 285 3.78 0.93 -4.13
N LEU A 286 3.30 1.74 -3.17
CA LEU A 286 2.99 1.30 -1.81
C LEU A 286 1.60 0.68 -1.71
N THR A 287 0.61 1.26 -2.43
CA THR A 287 -0.78 0.80 -2.46
C THR A 287 -0.91 -0.61 -3.03
N ASP A 288 -0.19 -0.92 -4.12
CA ASP A 288 -0.18 -2.27 -4.72
C ASP A 288 0.71 -3.28 -3.95
N HIS A 289 1.32 -2.88 -2.82
CA HIS A 289 2.29 -3.67 -2.04
C HIS A 289 3.45 -4.26 -2.86
N ARG A 290 3.77 -3.68 -4.03
CA ARG A 290 4.82 -4.21 -4.92
C ARG A 290 6.21 -4.09 -4.29
N VAL A 291 6.40 -3.06 -3.46
CA VAL A 291 7.68 -2.72 -2.86
C VAL A 291 7.50 -2.38 -1.38
N PRO A 292 8.29 -2.98 -0.47
CA PRO A 292 8.30 -2.58 0.93
C PRO A 292 8.62 -1.09 1.12
N GLY A 293 7.94 -0.43 2.05
CA GLY A 293 8.10 1.02 2.29
C GLY A 293 9.53 1.46 2.60
N LEU A 294 10.27 0.65 3.37
CA LEU A 294 11.68 0.89 3.68
C LEU A 294 12.55 0.90 2.41
N LEU A 295 12.29 -0.01 1.46
CA LEU A 295 13.03 -0.08 0.21
C LEU A 295 12.70 1.13 -0.69
N LEU A 296 11.44 1.57 -0.72
CA LEU A 296 11.06 2.78 -1.45
C LEU A 296 11.77 4.03 -0.91
N GLU A 297 11.90 4.17 0.41
CA GLU A 297 12.67 5.28 0.99
C GLU A 297 14.16 5.20 0.68
N ALA A 298 14.76 4.01 0.73
CA ALA A 298 16.14 3.82 0.29
C ALA A 298 16.33 4.22 -1.18
N MET A 299 15.39 3.83 -2.05
CA MET A 299 15.38 4.25 -3.46
C MET A 299 15.25 5.76 -3.62
N LYS A 300 14.38 6.43 -2.85
CA LYS A 300 14.23 7.90 -2.87
C LYS A 300 15.54 8.60 -2.50
N VAL A 301 16.20 8.15 -1.45
CA VAL A 301 17.51 8.70 -1.03
C VAL A 301 18.57 8.48 -2.12
N ALA A 302 18.63 7.28 -2.71
CA ALA A 302 19.55 6.98 -3.80
C ALA A 302 19.30 7.87 -5.03
N VAL A 303 18.04 8.04 -5.45
CA VAL A 303 17.66 8.91 -6.57
C VAL A 303 17.98 10.37 -6.25
N LYS A 304 17.75 10.85 -5.03
CA LYS A 304 18.14 12.21 -4.61
C LYS A 304 19.66 12.41 -4.69
N LYS A 305 20.46 11.43 -4.23
CA LYS A 305 21.93 11.46 -4.33
C LYS A 305 22.39 11.52 -5.79
N GLN A 306 21.82 10.67 -6.66
CA GLN A 306 22.13 10.69 -8.10
C GLN A 306 21.67 11.97 -8.79
N ARG A 307 20.48 12.49 -8.44
CA ARG A 307 19.97 13.77 -8.97
C ARG A 307 20.91 14.92 -8.61
N LYS A 308 21.39 15.00 -7.35
CA LYS A 308 22.34 16.05 -6.92
C LYS A 308 23.61 15.99 -7.76
N LYS A 309 24.15 14.78 -7.97
CA LYS A 309 25.33 14.55 -8.83
C LYS A 309 25.11 14.96 -10.28
N ILE A 310 24.03 14.50 -10.91
CA ILE A 310 23.73 14.83 -12.32
C ILE A 310 23.46 16.32 -12.48
N LYS A 311 22.68 16.92 -11.58
CA LYS A 311 22.37 18.35 -11.59
C LYS A 311 23.65 19.20 -11.50
N ALA A 312 24.57 18.85 -10.59
CA ALA A 312 25.82 19.57 -10.45
C ALA A 312 26.64 19.53 -11.75
N LYS A 313 26.73 18.34 -12.37
CA LYS A 313 27.40 18.17 -13.68
C LYS A 313 26.74 18.93 -14.81
N MET A 314 25.41 18.95 -14.88
CA MET A 314 24.67 19.68 -15.93
C MET A 314 24.76 21.20 -15.77
N LEU A 315 24.90 21.71 -14.55
CA LEU A 315 24.95 23.15 -14.25
C LEU A 315 26.38 23.67 -14.06
N GLY A 316 27.40 22.82 -14.10
CA GLY A 316 28.81 23.19 -13.92
C GLY A 316 29.15 23.66 -12.49
N THR A 317 28.36 23.31 -11.49
CA THR A 317 28.65 23.65 -10.08
C THR A 317 29.65 22.64 -9.49
N PRO A 318 30.63 23.07 -8.66
CA PRO A 318 31.64 22.17 -8.10
C PRO A 318 30.99 21.04 -7.27
N GLU A 319 31.42 19.80 -7.54
CA GLU A 319 30.96 18.59 -6.85
C GLU A 319 31.69 18.51 -5.49
N GLU A 320 31.24 19.27 -4.49
CA GLU A 320 31.76 19.17 -3.13
C GLU A 320 31.39 17.81 -2.51
N ALA A 321 32.41 17.12 -2.00
CA ALA A 321 32.32 15.77 -1.48
C ALA A 321 31.44 15.70 -0.23
N GLU A 322 30.45 14.80 -0.27
CA GLU A 322 29.77 14.21 0.89
C GLU A 322 29.51 15.16 2.08
N GLY A 323 28.85 16.29 1.82
CA GLY A 323 28.25 17.11 2.86
C GLY A 323 26.83 16.60 3.19
N SER A 324 26.68 16.05 4.40
CA SER A 324 25.39 15.89 5.10
C SER A 324 24.79 17.28 5.26
N ASP A 325 23.97 17.68 4.29
CA ASP A 325 23.25 18.93 4.29
C ASP A 325 21.80 18.57 4.59
N ASP A 326 21.57 18.35 5.88
CA ASP A 326 20.27 18.13 6.52
C ASP A 326 19.51 19.46 6.52
N GLU A 327 18.94 19.82 5.38
CA GLU A 327 17.90 20.86 5.34
C GLU A 327 16.67 20.28 4.64
N ASP A 328 15.63 20.16 5.48
CA ASP A 328 14.21 20.16 5.16
C ASP A 328 13.47 18.84 4.85
N ASP A 329 12.67 18.45 5.86
CA ASP A 329 11.29 17.93 5.80
C ASP A 329 10.98 16.49 5.35
N SER A 330 11.48 15.45 6.04
CA SER A 330 10.86 14.09 5.93
C SER A 330 11.15 13.09 7.07
N TRP A 331 11.20 13.53 8.33
CA TRP A 331 11.19 12.60 9.48
C TRP A 331 9.83 12.50 10.19
N LEU A 332 8.75 13.08 9.63
CA LEU A 332 7.42 13.12 10.27
C LEU A 332 6.34 12.27 9.58
N LEU A 333 6.65 11.03 9.20
CA LEU A 333 5.62 10.05 8.78
C LEU A 333 5.78 8.68 9.42
N LEU A 334 6.36 8.63 10.62
CA LEU A 334 6.13 7.54 11.57
C LEU A 334 4.83 7.85 12.34
N SER A 335 3.69 7.89 11.64
CA SER A 335 2.40 7.76 12.31
C SER A 335 2.10 6.27 12.45
N ASN A 336 2.37 5.83 13.65
CA ASN A 336 2.11 4.55 14.24
C ASN A 336 0.60 4.39 14.43
N ASP A 337 -0.11 3.75 13.49
CA ASP A 337 -1.39 3.11 13.80
C ASP A 337 -1.13 1.65 14.10
N LYS A 338 -0.88 1.40 15.39
CA LYS A 338 -1.08 0.10 16.00
C LYS A 338 -2.58 -0.16 16.04
N GLU A 339 -3.12 -0.66 14.94
CA GLU A 339 -4.38 -1.38 14.98
C GLU A 339 -4.07 -2.86 15.25
N ASP A 340 -4.56 -3.35 16.38
CA ASP A 340 -4.50 -4.74 16.81
C ASP A 340 -5.00 -5.68 15.70
N ALA A 341 -4.10 -6.45 15.10
CA ALA A 341 -4.44 -7.57 14.23
C ALA A 341 -4.18 -8.90 14.96
N PRO A 342 -5.14 -9.84 14.98
CA PRO A 342 -5.04 -11.08 15.75
C PRO A 342 -3.94 -12.00 15.22
N LEU A 343 -3.20 -12.60 16.15
CA LEU A 343 -2.13 -13.56 15.94
C LEU A 343 -2.62 -14.75 15.09
N VAL A 344 -2.20 -14.79 13.82
CA VAL A 344 -2.42 -15.94 12.91
C VAL A 344 -1.42 -17.05 13.24
N PRO A 345 -1.82 -18.35 13.27
CA PRO A 345 -0.93 -19.42 13.71
C PRO A 345 0.19 -19.72 12.68
N GLY A 346 1.43 -19.56 13.11
CA GLY A 346 2.58 -20.43 12.81
C GLY A 346 2.92 -20.70 11.33
N SER A 347 3.54 -19.73 10.65
CA SER A 347 4.28 -20.01 9.42
C SER A 347 5.61 -20.69 9.73
N ARG A 348 5.99 -21.74 8.98
CA ARG A 348 7.27 -22.44 9.10
C ARG A 348 8.50 -21.51 8.99
N ILE A 349 8.32 -20.37 8.33
CA ILE A 349 9.37 -19.35 8.17
C ILE A 349 9.58 -18.57 9.49
N GLN A 350 8.53 -18.35 10.28
CA GLN A 350 8.62 -17.66 11.57
C GLN A 350 9.45 -18.47 12.58
N ASN A 351 9.40 -19.80 12.51
CA ASN A 351 10.26 -20.70 13.30
C ASN A 351 11.73 -20.69 12.85
N PHE A 352 12.01 -20.28 11.62
CA PHE A 352 13.37 -20.19 11.10
C PHE A 352 14.09 -18.93 11.61
N PHE A 353 13.32 -17.83 11.76
CA PHE A 353 13.83 -16.55 12.25
C PHE A 353 13.67 -16.34 13.76
N SER A 354 12.85 -17.12 14.46
CA SER A 354 12.69 -17.04 15.91
C SER A 354 13.98 -17.31 16.70
N LEU A 355 14.93 -18.05 16.13
CA LEU A 355 16.26 -18.24 16.72
C LEU A 355 17.10 -16.94 16.72
N TRP A 356 16.84 -16.02 15.78
CA TRP A 356 17.51 -14.73 15.66
C TRP A 356 16.88 -13.66 16.57
N TYR A 357 15.60 -13.82 16.91
CA TYR A 357 14.91 -12.98 17.89
C TYR A 357 15.08 -13.49 19.33
N ARG A 358 15.68 -14.66 19.53
CA ARG A 358 16.08 -15.19 20.85
C ARG A 358 17.46 -14.67 21.23
N GLY A 359 17.62 -13.36 21.25
CA GLY A 359 18.74 -12.67 21.88
C GLY A 359 18.13 -11.50 22.61
N GLU A 360 18.30 -11.44 23.93
CA GLU A 360 17.88 -10.35 24.82
C GLU A 360 16.44 -10.40 25.38
N THR A 361 16.02 -11.51 25.98
CA THR A 361 15.08 -11.43 27.12
C THR A 361 15.38 -12.50 28.17
N GLU A 362 15.81 -12.00 29.32
CA GLU A 362 15.72 -12.59 30.67
C GLU A 362 16.54 -13.85 30.97
N ALA A 363 17.61 -13.64 31.73
CA ALA A 363 18.21 -14.64 32.59
C ALA A 363 17.26 -14.99 33.75
N PRO A 364 17.14 -16.28 34.10
CA PRO A 364 16.94 -16.68 35.49
C PRO A 364 18.18 -17.37 36.04
N GLU A 365 18.39 -17.13 37.32
CA GLU A 365 19.49 -17.56 38.15
C GLU A 365 19.58 -19.10 38.28
N ALA A 366 20.83 -19.54 38.44
CA ALA A 366 21.32 -20.72 39.17
C ALA A 366 20.53 -22.04 39.08
N GLU A 367 21.18 -23.07 38.54
CA GLU A 367 21.74 -24.13 39.38
C GLU A 367 22.73 -25.02 38.58
N THR A 368 23.57 -25.68 39.36
CA THR A 368 24.92 -26.17 39.06
C THR A 368 24.99 -27.54 38.39
N SER A 369 26.16 -27.81 37.80
CA SER A 369 26.76 -29.15 37.53
C SER A 369 26.12 -29.93 36.36
N SER A 370 26.79 -30.73 35.55
CA SER A 370 28.17 -31.13 35.25
C SER A 370 28.05 -32.06 34.03
N THR A 371 29.17 -32.39 33.38
CA THR A 371 29.37 -33.58 32.52
C THR A 371 29.24 -33.37 31.01
N ALA A 372 30.37 -33.05 30.39
CA ALA A 372 30.85 -33.82 29.23
C ALA A 372 31.73 -34.97 29.78
N PRO A 373 31.96 -36.11 29.08
CA PRO A 373 32.76 -36.09 27.85
C PRO A 373 32.53 -37.25 26.82
N SER A 374 33.30 -37.16 25.72
CA SER A 374 33.97 -38.26 24.99
C SER A 374 33.34 -38.89 23.73
N ASN A 375 33.95 -38.52 22.59
CA ASN A 375 34.63 -39.34 21.57
C ASN A 375 34.03 -40.66 21.02
N LEU A 376 34.08 -40.76 19.69
CA LEU A 376 34.56 -41.87 18.81
C LEU A 376 34.00 -41.60 17.40
N GLN A 377 34.60 -41.89 16.25
CA GLN A 377 35.96 -42.17 15.76
C GLN A 377 35.81 -42.32 14.23
N GLU A 378 36.79 -41.77 13.50
CA GLU A 378 37.33 -42.10 12.16
C GLU A 378 36.48 -42.79 11.06
N GLY A 379 36.65 -42.29 9.84
CA GLY A 379 36.22 -42.95 8.60
C GLY A 379 36.66 -42.17 7.36
N GLU A 380 37.96 -42.16 7.10
CA GLU A 380 38.65 -41.59 5.93
C GLU A 380 38.38 -42.40 4.66
N ALA A 381 37.97 -41.75 3.55
CA ALA A 381 38.22 -42.19 2.17
C ALA A 381 37.81 -41.11 1.14
N ALA A 382 38.81 -40.46 0.53
CA ALA A 382 38.73 -39.90 -0.82
C ALA A 382 39.09 -41.03 -1.84
N PRO A 383 39.05 -40.88 -3.20
CA PRO A 383 39.03 -39.62 -3.94
C PRO A 383 38.33 -39.62 -5.34
N GLN A 384 38.48 -38.48 -6.04
CA GLN A 384 38.61 -38.29 -7.50
C GLN A 384 37.38 -38.00 -8.39
N HIS A 385 37.40 -36.77 -8.93
CA HIS A 385 36.78 -36.26 -10.16
C HIS A 385 37.14 -37.11 -11.41
N PRO A 386 36.42 -36.90 -12.53
CA PRO A 386 37.14 -36.32 -13.67
C PRO A 386 36.39 -35.20 -14.39
N HIS A 387 37.16 -34.25 -14.89
CA HIS A 387 36.81 -33.25 -15.89
C HIS A 387 37.71 -33.53 -17.10
N LEU A 388 37.16 -33.77 -18.30
CA LEU A 388 37.86 -33.60 -19.58
C LEU A 388 36.84 -33.44 -20.73
N GLU A 389 36.84 -32.27 -21.36
CA GLU A 389 36.57 -32.04 -22.79
C GLU A 389 37.94 -31.98 -23.53
N PRO A 390 38.09 -31.75 -24.87
CA PRO A 390 37.11 -31.58 -25.98
C PRO A 390 37.51 -32.34 -27.29
N VAL A 391 36.75 -32.07 -28.37
CA VAL A 391 37.16 -31.85 -29.80
C VAL A 391 36.39 -32.71 -30.80
N GLY A 392 35.72 -32.03 -31.76
CA GLY A 392 35.60 -32.54 -33.14
C GLY A 392 34.28 -32.34 -33.89
N SER A 393 34.17 -31.19 -34.57
CA SER A 393 33.70 -31.05 -35.96
C SER A 393 32.21 -31.25 -36.35
N LEU A 394 31.64 -30.13 -36.82
CA LEU A 394 30.57 -29.92 -37.83
C LEU A 394 30.53 -30.96 -38.98
N PRO A 395 29.38 -31.23 -39.64
CA PRO A 395 28.73 -30.22 -40.51
C PRO A 395 27.18 -30.24 -40.61
N ALA A 396 26.63 -29.12 -41.11
CA ALA A 396 25.30 -29.02 -41.72
C ALA A 396 25.28 -29.74 -43.10
N PRO A 397 24.11 -30.05 -43.67
CA PRO A 397 23.51 -29.09 -44.61
C PRO A 397 21.98 -29.09 -44.74
N ASP A 398 21.50 -27.97 -45.29
CA ASP A 398 20.40 -27.74 -46.25
C ASP A 398 18.98 -28.26 -46.02
N SER A 399 18.04 -27.33 -45.79
CA SER A 399 17.03 -26.88 -46.78
C SER A 399 16.28 -25.64 -46.29
#